data_AF-A0A4Q0VPY6-F1
#
_entry.id   AF-A0A4Q0VPY6-F1
#
_cell.length_a   1.000
_cell.length_b   1.000
_cell.length_c   1.000
_cell.angle_alpha   90.00
_cell.angle_beta   90.00
_cell.angle_gamma   90.00
#
_symmetry.space_group_name_H-M   'P 1'
#
loop_
_entity.id
_entity.type
_entity.pdbx_description
1 polymer ?
#
loop_
_entity_poly.entity_id
_entity_poly.type
_entity_poly.pdbx_seq_one_letter_code
_entity_poly.pdbx_strand_id
1 'polypeptide(L)'
;MAINFVLGAVNVNVNNTNAGVFIGQNSQSNWDSHQKRMPAIGVVNGISNISAGNIASQIDNDLADMVWNELENVPSPNSQAL
;
A
#
# COMPACT_ATOMS: atom_id res chain seq x y z
N MET A 1 5.35 9.30 -43.07
CA MET A 1 5.86 10.09 -41.92
C MET A 1 5.54 9.26 -40.67
N ALA A 2 6.55 8.74 -39.97
CA ALA A 2 6.32 7.97 -38.75
C ALA A 2 6.29 8.93 -37.56
N ILE A 3 5.20 8.89 -36.80
CA ILE A 3 5.07 9.62 -35.53
C ILE A 3 5.69 8.72 -34.45
N ASN A 4 6.70 9.23 -33.75
CA ASN A 4 7.14 8.62 -32.50
C ASN A 4 6.11 8.96 -31.43
N PHE A 5 5.49 7.94 -30.85
CA PHE A 5 4.69 8.08 -29.63
C PHE A 5 5.32 7.21 -28.53
N VAL A 6 5.39 7.75 -27.33
CA VAL A 6 5.87 7.04 -26.13
C VAL A 6 4.64 6.52 -25.39
N LEU A 7 4.53 5.21 -25.22
CA LEU A 7 3.59 4.61 -24.28
C LEU A 7 4.20 4.72 -22.87
N GLY A 8 3.95 5.85 -22.20
CA GLY A 8 4.24 5.97 -20.78
C GLY A 8 3.29 5.07 -19.99
N ALA A 9 3.77 3.93 -19.51
CA ALA A 9 2.99 3.04 -18.66
C ALA A 9 3.32 3.30 -17.19
N VAL A 10 2.29 3.47 -16.36
CA VAL A 10 2.44 3.44 -14.91
C VAL A 10 2.16 2.03 -14.45
N ASN A 11 3.22 1.27 -14.19
CA ASN A 11 3.09 -0.10 -13.70
C ASN A 11 3.23 -0.11 -12.16
N VAL A 12 2.17 -0.53 -11.49
CA VAL A 12 2.11 -0.64 -10.03
C VAL A 12 1.94 -2.10 -9.68
N ASN A 13 2.99 -2.70 -9.13
CA ASN A 13 2.99 -4.12 -8.78
C ASN A 13 2.21 -4.40 -7.50
N VAL A 14 2.39 -3.57 -6.47
CA VAL A 14 1.62 -3.65 -5.22
C VAL A 14 1.54 -2.25 -4.61
N ASN A 15 0.34 -1.83 -4.25
CA ASN A 15 0.09 -0.76 -3.29
C ASN A 15 -0.43 -1.40 -2.00
N ASN A 16 0.17 -1.07 -0.86
CA ASN A 16 -0.34 -1.50 0.44
C ASN A 16 -1.03 -0.34 1.16
N THR A 17 -1.33 -0.46 2.44
CA THR A 17 -2.16 0.50 3.15
C THR A 17 -1.62 1.93 3.10
N ASN A 18 -2.55 2.89 3.05
CA ASN A 18 -2.27 4.31 2.84
C ASN A 18 -1.43 4.61 1.59
N ALA A 19 -1.65 3.88 0.48
CA ALA A 19 -0.95 4.11 -0.78
C ALA A 19 -1.88 4.48 -1.94
N GLY A 20 -1.38 5.27 -2.88
CA GLY A 20 -2.09 5.66 -4.09
C GLY A 20 -1.13 6.16 -5.16
N VAL A 21 -1.63 6.23 -6.39
CA VAL A 21 -0.87 6.67 -7.57
C VAL A 21 -1.63 7.83 -8.20
N PHE A 22 -0.96 8.96 -8.36
CA PHE A 22 -1.60 10.22 -8.74
C PHE A 22 -0.86 10.87 -9.90
N ILE A 23 -1.63 11.32 -10.89
CA ILE A 23 -1.14 11.96 -12.11
C ILE A 23 -1.92 13.27 -12.28
N GLY A 24 -1.23 14.38 -12.49
CA GLY A 24 -1.82 15.71 -12.57
C GLY A 24 -1.93 16.40 -11.20
N GLN A 25 -2.59 17.56 -11.19
CA GLN A 25 -2.83 18.32 -9.96
C GLN A 25 -3.73 17.52 -9.01
N ASN A 26 -3.27 17.33 -7.78
CA ASN A 26 -4.00 16.63 -6.74
C ASN A 26 -3.78 17.29 -5.39
N SER A 27 -4.77 17.14 -4.49
CA SER A 27 -4.70 17.55 -3.10
C SER A 27 -5.10 16.36 -2.23
N GLN A 28 -4.22 15.97 -1.32
CA GLN A 28 -4.38 14.78 -0.49
C GLN A 28 -4.07 15.14 0.95
N SER A 29 -5.05 14.93 1.79
CA SER A 29 -5.01 15.25 3.22
C SER A 29 -5.67 14.11 3.97
N ASN A 30 -5.26 13.91 5.22
CA ASN A 30 -5.92 13.01 6.17
C ASN A 30 -5.79 11.54 5.76
N TRP A 31 -4.62 11.17 5.27
CA TRP A 31 -4.24 9.81 4.91
C TRP A 31 -3.72 9.11 6.15
N ASP A 32 -4.47 8.16 6.68
CA ASP A 32 -4.07 7.35 7.83
C ASP A 32 -4.22 5.85 7.56
N SER A 33 -3.34 5.06 8.16
CA SER A 33 -3.50 3.61 8.20
C SER A 33 -2.81 3.00 9.41
N HIS A 34 -3.57 2.15 10.08
CA HIS A 34 -3.06 1.17 11.03
C HIS A 34 -3.16 -0.23 10.42
N GLN A 35 -2.03 -0.95 10.38
CA GLN A 35 -2.02 -2.34 9.92
C GLN A 35 -1.02 -3.15 10.73
N LYS A 36 -1.45 -4.32 11.20
CA LYS A 36 -0.57 -5.42 11.56
C LYS A 36 -0.71 -6.50 10.51
N ARG A 37 0.44 -6.99 10.04
CA ARG A 37 0.53 -7.93 8.94
C ARG A 37 1.51 -9.03 9.30
N MET A 38 1.04 -10.26 9.34
CA MET A 38 1.81 -11.44 9.77
C MET A 38 1.67 -12.59 8.78
N PRO A 39 2.32 -12.51 7.61
CA PRO A 39 2.23 -13.59 6.64
C PRO A 39 3.08 -14.77 7.13
N ALA A 40 2.44 -15.92 7.38
CA ALA A 40 3.11 -17.14 7.85
C ALA A 40 4.19 -17.62 6.86
N ILE A 41 3.85 -17.60 5.58
CA ILE A 41 4.77 -17.49 4.45
C ILE A 41 4.43 -16.17 3.77
N GLY A 42 5.43 -15.36 3.47
CA GLY A 42 5.33 -14.03 2.86
C GLY A 42 4.59 -13.98 1.51
N VAL A 43 4.81 -12.91 0.77
CA VAL A 43 4.25 -12.75 -0.59
C VAL A 43 5.10 -13.53 -1.59
N VAL A 44 4.48 -14.34 -2.44
CA VAL A 44 5.14 -15.13 -3.50
C VAL A 44 4.65 -14.67 -4.88
N ASN A 45 5.41 -13.77 -5.53
CA ASN A 45 5.01 -13.09 -6.78
C ASN A 45 6.03 -13.26 -7.93
N GLY A 46 5.57 -13.39 -9.19
CA GLY A 46 6.38 -13.75 -10.38
C GLY A 46 5.82 -14.93 -11.23
N ILE A 47 6.49 -15.32 -12.32
CA ILE A 47 6.15 -16.52 -13.12
C ILE A 47 7.06 -17.68 -12.67
N SER A 48 6.50 -18.88 -12.43
CA SER A 48 7.18 -20.06 -11.85
C SER A 48 7.46 -19.97 -10.34
N ASN A 49 6.51 -19.44 -9.57
CA ASN A 49 6.58 -19.40 -8.12
C ASN A 49 6.18 -20.74 -7.50
N ILE A 50 7.16 -21.48 -6.99
CA ILE A 50 6.92 -22.71 -6.24
C ILE A 50 7.34 -22.48 -4.79
N SER A 51 6.40 -22.65 -3.86
CA SER A 51 6.70 -22.74 -2.43
C SER A 51 6.72 -24.21 -2.04
N ALA A 52 7.90 -24.82 -2.01
CA ALA A 52 8.10 -26.23 -1.65
C ALA A 52 9.12 -26.35 -0.50
N GLY A 53 8.95 -27.34 0.37
CA GLY A 53 9.77 -27.56 1.57
C GLY A 53 9.03 -27.28 2.87
N ASN A 54 9.75 -26.91 3.93
CA ASN A 54 9.16 -26.65 5.25
C ASN A 54 8.44 -25.29 5.26
N ILE A 55 7.13 -25.35 5.50
CA ILE A 55 6.28 -24.16 5.62
C ILE A 55 6.30 -23.67 7.07
N ALA A 56 6.59 -22.39 7.26
CA ALA A 56 6.55 -21.77 8.58
C ALA A 56 5.11 -21.42 8.96
N SER A 57 4.73 -21.76 10.19
CA SER A 57 3.49 -21.34 10.82
C SER A 57 3.84 -20.33 11.91
N GLN A 58 3.22 -19.15 11.87
CA GLN A 58 3.31 -18.19 12.96
C GLN A 58 2.08 -18.35 13.84
N ILE A 59 2.28 -18.50 15.15
CA ILE A 59 1.21 -18.51 16.14
C ILE A 59 1.36 -17.21 16.94
N ASP A 60 0.35 -16.36 16.85
CA ASP A 60 0.28 -15.13 17.62
C ASP A 60 -0.62 -15.35 18.84
N ASN A 61 -0.02 -15.39 20.03
CA ASN A 61 -0.69 -15.73 21.29
C ASN A 61 -0.83 -14.50 22.20
N ASP A 62 -0.96 -13.30 21.62
CA ASP A 62 -1.24 -12.08 22.39
C ASP A 62 -2.72 -12.00 22.82
N LEU A 63 -2.99 -11.30 23.93
CA LEU A 63 -4.36 -11.09 24.44
C LEU A 63 -5.08 -9.93 23.76
N ALA A 64 -4.32 -8.99 23.21
CA ALA A 64 -4.82 -7.84 22.50
C ALA A 64 -3.82 -7.48 21.41
N ASP A 65 -4.36 -7.34 20.21
CA ASP A 65 -3.62 -7.03 19.01
C ASP A 65 -3.98 -5.61 18.52
N MET A 66 -3.01 -4.86 18.00
CA MET A 66 -3.21 -3.55 17.39
C MET A 66 -3.99 -2.57 18.27
N VAL A 67 -3.67 -2.49 19.57
CA VAL A 67 -4.29 -1.48 20.44
C VAL A 67 -3.78 -0.10 20.03
N TRP A 68 -4.62 0.67 19.36
CA TRP A 68 -4.33 2.03 18.94
C TRP A 68 -5.33 3.02 19.54
N ASN A 69 -4.85 4.21 19.88
CA ASN A 69 -5.67 5.32 20.32
C ASN A 69 -5.31 6.54 19.46
N GLU A 70 -6.29 7.07 18.75
CA GLU A 70 -6.12 8.17 17.81
C GLU A 70 -6.77 9.45 18.39
N LEU A 71 -5.94 10.40 18.83
CA LEU A 71 -6.34 11.81 18.89
C LEU A 71 -5.97 12.44 17.54
N GLU A 72 -6.89 12.37 16.59
CA GLU A 72 -6.67 12.89 15.24
C GLU A 72 -6.76 14.43 15.24
N ASN A 73 -5.63 15.13 15.10
CA ASN A 73 -5.58 16.55 14.71
C ASN A 73 -5.12 16.63 13.26
N VAL A 74 -6.05 16.44 12.33
CA VAL A 74 -5.78 16.53 10.89
C VAL A 74 -6.04 17.94 10.37
N PRO A 75 -5.02 18.64 9.83
CA PRO A 75 -5.22 19.91 9.14
C PRO A 75 -6.05 19.71 7.87
N SER A 76 -7.13 20.49 7.70
CA SER A 76 -7.95 20.42 6.48
C SER A 76 -7.15 20.90 5.25
N PRO A 77 -7.43 20.34 4.06
CA PRO A 77 -6.75 20.80 2.85
C PRO A 77 -7.10 22.27 2.59
N ASN A 78 -6.06 23.10 2.45
CA ASN A 78 -6.23 24.49 2.06
C ASN A 78 -6.93 24.55 0.70
N SER A 79 -8.08 25.25 0.64
CA SER A 79 -8.75 25.61 -0.61
C SER A 79 -7.78 26.43 -1.46
N GLN A 80 -7.16 25.80 -2.46
CA GLN A 80 -6.45 26.55 -3.49
C GLN A 80 -7.51 27.07 -4.46
N ALA A 81 -7.92 28.32 -4.26
CA ALA A 81 -8.72 29.05 -5.21
C ALA A 81 -7.90 29.28 -6.50
N LEU A 82 -8.50 28.97 -7.65
CA LEU A 82 -8.02 29.42 -8.97
C LEU A 82 -8.23 30.92 -9.12
#